data_AF-A0A962GUS0-F1
#
_entry.id   AF-A0A962GUS0-F1
#
_cell.length_a   1.000
_cell.length_b   1.000
_cell.length_c   1.000
_cell.angle_alpha   90.00
_cell.angle_beta   90.00
_cell.angle_gamma   90.00
#
_symmetry.space_group_name_H-M   'P 1'
#
loop_
_entity.id
_entity.type
_entity.pdbx_description
1 polymer ?
#
loop_
_entity_poly.entity_id
_entity_poly.type
_entity_poly.pdbx_seq_one_letter_code
_entity_poly.pdbx_strand_id
1 'polypeptide(L)'
;MQQPIHQLKINTLLLLLIIALISSNSYAGRWLTTDWVVECIDPVNCEPANEVLASQLKKGSVWLKGLGFEGPASFSNLELGEPELTHWIANISDEKVSQLGVDFTGRYDTDEELIWLTSNHYFNVGASGSTHDDPYYKLDNLNTVVGVHELFHAVQNSSEYHLPFDEKHRWIREGTAVAVQLDYAIEVETDTDALYMRRDHTRPLDQPFELMDNYLTAGFWIFVGNHLGARPRTVYLHEMFQNELLDKDTGIAGVDDFLKPHGGMYKIFPLYMAKVPFENSFGEPSQWQLKLPPNQKEISKNFNGSVQQIAATASMLTVAHQSELPVEVRIEFVGNDSDLHLIVDKTLQLNQQQPQRNVFVQQVNENMESFEVVVAEVAKNVKLSKNRDFTMKVTLRELQPLPCGFKAEVGSGVPMAGYHEGPARMIGNLMVLSDPKTGWEAHVEIPAKTTGTFKTTFEAVAIKVDRPECPGGCVEYWESDDAQIQITAIDNDRKSGFVEGSFSGIASWKGGGSTGTATPFSVKVDKFRAVKYSVRDKGALQTCNNYWKNR
;
A
#
# COMPACT_ATOMS: atom_id res chain seq x y z
N MET A 1 -1.17 -8.09 -64.36
CA MET A 1 -0.18 -7.18 -63.73
C MET A 1 -0.04 -7.63 -62.28
N GLN A 2 1.05 -8.34 -62.01
CA GLN A 2 1.45 -8.80 -60.67
C GLN A 2 2.41 -7.77 -60.07
N GLN A 3 2.20 -7.37 -58.83
CA GLN A 3 3.23 -6.80 -57.97
C GLN A 3 3.04 -7.24 -56.51
N PRO A 4 4.12 -7.32 -55.72
CA PRO A 4 4.36 -8.50 -54.89
C PRO A 4 4.31 -8.23 -53.38
N ILE A 5 4.01 -9.32 -52.66
CA ILE A 5 4.09 -9.49 -51.22
C ILE A 5 5.55 -9.76 -50.84
N HIS A 6 6.29 -8.74 -50.39
CA HIS A 6 7.58 -8.93 -49.71
C HIS A 6 7.90 -7.72 -48.82
N GLN A 7 7.39 -7.70 -47.58
CA GLN A 7 7.90 -6.76 -46.57
C GLN A 7 7.72 -7.18 -45.10
N LEU A 8 7.31 -8.43 -44.81
CA LEU A 8 6.97 -8.83 -43.43
C LEU A 8 8.00 -9.70 -42.69
N LYS A 9 9.26 -9.81 -43.16
CA LYS A 9 10.29 -10.65 -42.52
C LYS A 9 11.54 -9.92 -42.01
N ILE A 10 11.62 -8.59 -42.15
CA ILE A 10 12.82 -7.83 -41.74
C ILE A 10 12.68 -7.27 -40.30
N ASN A 11 11.47 -7.07 -39.78
CA ASN A 11 11.28 -6.44 -38.47
C ASN A 11 11.52 -7.38 -37.27
N THR A 12 11.40 -8.70 -37.44
CA THR A 12 11.60 -9.65 -36.32
C THR A 12 13.08 -9.93 -36.07
N LEU A 13 13.93 -9.88 -37.10
CA LEU A 13 15.37 -10.10 -36.95
C LEU A 13 16.09 -8.89 -36.34
N LEU A 14 15.60 -7.68 -36.62
CA LEU A 14 16.15 -6.43 -36.06
C LEU A 14 15.83 -6.31 -34.55
N LEU A 15 14.66 -6.79 -34.11
CA LEU A 15 14.26 -6.77 -32.70
C LEU A 15 15.08 -7.76 -31.85
N LEU A 16 15.42 -8.93 -32.40
CA LEU A 16 16.29 -9.92 -31.74
C LEU A 16 17.76 -9.46 -31.66
N LEU A 17 18.23 -8.66 -32.63
CA LEU A 17 19.58 -8.07 -32.59
C LEU A 17 19.70 -6.94 -31.57
N ILE A 18 18.63 -6.17 -31.33
CA ILE A 18 18.61 -5.13 -30.29
C ILE A 18 18.59 -5.77 -28.89
N ILE A 19 17.94 -6.92 -28.71
CA ILE A 19 17.97 -7.66 -27.43
C ILE A 19 19.36 -8.29 -27.17
N ALA A 20 20.11 -8.65 -28.21
CA ALA A 20 21.48 -9.17 -28.07
C ALA A 20 22.57 -8.08 -27.90
N LEU A 21 22.24 -6.81 -28.11
CA LEU A 21 23.18 -5.68 -27.98
C LEU A 21 23.04 -4.90 -26.66
N ILE A 22 22.14 -5.33 -25.76
CA ILE A 22 22.06 -4.80 -24.38
C ILE A 22 22.97 -5.58 -23.42
N SER A 23 23.55 -6.70 -23.87
CA SER A 23 24.68 -7.32 -23.16
C SER A 23 25.99 -6.61 -23.51
N SER A 24 26.64 -6.06 -22.48
CA SER A 24 28.04 -5.58 -22.40
C SER A 24 28.36 -4.10 -22.69
N ASN A 25 27.79 -3.18 -21.89
CA ASN A 25 28.61 -2.05 -21.43
C ASN A 25 29.36 -2.50 -20.17
N SER A 26 30.54 -3.07 -20.41
CA SER A 26 31.50 -3.50 -19.39
C SER A 26 32.37 -2.33 -18.96
N TYR A 27 31.96 -1.62 -17.92
CA TYR A 27 32.85 -0.98 -16.95
C TYR A 27 32.09 -0.99 -15.60
N ALA A 28 31.98 -2.18 -15.01
CA ALA A 28 31.54 -2.36 -13.63
C ALA A 28 32.80 -2.57 -12.78
N GLY A 29 32.89 -1.91 -11.63
CA GLY A 29 33.87 -2.14 -10.57
C GLY A 29 33.72 -3.55 -10.00
N ARG A 30 34.30 -4.53 -10.69
CA ARG A 30 34.18 -5.95 -10.36
C ARG A 30 34.69 -6.23 -8.94
N TRP A 31 33.87 -6.92 -8.15
CA TRP A 31 34.29 -7.63 -6.94
C TRP A 31 35.57 -8.43 -7.20
N LEU A 32 36.70 -7.95 -6.66
CA LEU A 32 38.01 -8.62 -6.75
C LEU A 32 38.00 -9.97 -6.04
N THR A 33 37.30 -10.04 -4.92
CA THR A 33 37.08 -11.22 -4.09
C THR A 33 35.77 -11.07 -3.32
N THR A 34 35.32 -12.17 -2.72
CA THR A 34 34.26 -12.15 -1.68
C THR A 34 34.80 -12.63 -0.34
N ASP A 35 36.07 -12.95 -0.24
CA ASP A 35 36.70 -13.46 0.97
C ASP A 35 37.25 -12.32 1.84
N TRP A 36 37.18 -12.50 3.16
CA TRP A 36 37.55 -11.51 4.17
C TRP A 36 38.54 -12.09 5.17
N VAL A 37 39.49 -11.28 5.60
CA VAL A 37 40.30 -11.49 6.79
C VAL A 37 39.85 -10.49 7.84
N VAL A 38 39.58 -10.96 9.06
CA VAL A 38 39.24 -10.10 10.19
C VAL A 38 40.34 -10.14 11.23
N GLU A 39 40.97 -9.00 11.49
CA GLU A 39 42.12 -8.89 12.40
C GLU A 39 41.69 -8.32 13.76
N CYS A 40 42.22 -8.89 14.84
CA CYS A 40 42.00 -8.39 16.19
C CYS A 40 43.07 -7.33 16.52
N ILE A 41 42.67 -6.06 16.63
CA ILE A 41 43.57 -4.96 17.01
C ILE A 41 43.55 -4.78 18.54
N ASP A 42 42.36 -4.59 19.09
CA ASP A 42 42.11 -4.41 20.52
C ASP A 42 40.66 -4.80 20.88
N PRO A 43 40.45 -5.93 21.60
CA PRO A 43 41.46 -6.77 22.22
C PRO A 43 42.31 -7.56 21.20
N VAL A 44 43.59 -7.79 21.51
CA VAL A 44 44.53 -8.54 20.66
C VAL A 44 44.08 -9.98 20.41
N ASN A 45 43.30 -10.56 21.33
CA ASN A 45 42.63 -11.84 21.12
C ASN A 45 41.12 -11.63 21.21
N CYS A 46 40.45 -11.85 20.09
CA CYS A 46 39.02 -11.70 19.94
C CYS A 46 38.35 -12.96 19.34
N GLU A 47 39.02 -14.11 19.38
CA GLU A 47 38.43 -15.38 18.95
C GLU A 47 37.24 -15.78 19.84
N PRO A 48 36.14 -16.32 19.26
CA PRO A 48 35.95 -16.66 17.84
C PRO A 48 35.30 -15.54 17.00
N ALA A 49 35.19 -14.30 17.51
CA ALA A 49 34.44 -13.23 16.85
C ALA A 49 35.01 -12.88 15.47
N ASN A 50 36.33 -12.86 15.32
CA ASN A 50 37.02 -12.65 14.04
C ASN A 50 36.60 -13.66 12.96
N GLU A 51 36.59 -14.96 13.28
CA GLU A 51 36.20 -16.01 12.33
C GLU A 51 34.75 -15.88 11.89
N VAL A 52 33.85 -15.56 12.84
CA VAL A 52 32.43 -15.43 12.53
C VAL A 52 32.13 -14.18 11.72
N LEU A 53 32.73 -13.03 12.06
CA LEU A 53 32.58 -11.80 11.30
C LEU A 53 33.15 -11.95 9.88
N ALA A 54 34.29 -12.64 9.71
CA ALA A 54 34.83 -12.96 8.39
C ALA A 54 33.85 -13.80 7.55
N SER A 55 33.21 -14.79 8.18
CA SER A 55 32.18 -15.63 7.55
C SER A 55 30.93 -14.83 7.16
N GLN A 56 30.46 -13.92 8.02
CA GLN A 56 29.32 -13.04 7.74
C GLN A 56 29.61 -12.09 6.57
N LEU A 57 30.75 -11.40 6.62
CA LEU A 57 31.20 -10.49 5.57
C LEU A 57 31.31 -11.22 4.23
N LYS A 58 31.84 -12.45 4.23
CA LYS A 58 31.90 -13.30 3.04
C LYS A 58 30.52 -13.64 2.48
N LYS A 59 29.60 -14.11 3.31
CA LYS A 59 28.23 -14.44 2.87
C LYS A 59 27.49 -13.21 2.35
N GLY A 60 27.59 -12.09 3.05
CA GLY A 60 27.04 -10.80 2.63
C GLY A 60 27.62 -10.35 1.29
N SER A 61 28.94 -10.49 1.10
CA SER A 61 29.63 -10.16 -0.15
C SER A 61 29.14 -11.00 -1.33
N VAL A 62 29.00 -12.32 -1.14
CA VAL A 62 28.46 -13.22 -2.17
C VAL A 62 27.02 -12.81 -2.53
N TRP A 63 26.21 -12.47 -1.54
CA TRP A 63 24.82 -12.06 -1.76
C TRP A 63 24.73 -10.73 -2.51
N LEU A 64 25.39 -9.67 -2.03
CA LEU A 64 25.41 -8.35 -2.67
C LEU A 64 25.97 -8.41 -4.10
N LYS A 65 27.05 -9.18 -4.32
CA LYS A 65 27.57 -9.46 -5.66
C LYS A 65 26.54 -10.13 -6.56
N GLY A 66 25.79 -11.10 -6.05
CA GLY A 66 24.72 -11.78 -6.78
C GLY A 66 23.57 -10.85 -7.18
N LEU A 67 23.38 -9.76 -6.45
CA LEU A 67 22.41 -8.70 -6.74
C LEU A 67 22.92 -7.66 -7.76
N GLY A 68 24.19 -7.75 -8.17
CA GLY A 68 24.79 -6.84 -9.13
C GLY A 68 25.34 -5.55 -8.55
N PHE A 69 25.40 -5.40 -7.22
CA PHE A 69 26.11 -4.26 -6.62
C PHE A 69 27.59 -4.30 -6.99
N GLU A 70 28.21 -3.12 -6.99
CA GLU A 70 29.66 -2.96 -7.11
C GLU A 70 30.41 -3.53 -5.90
N GLY A 71 31.70 -3.82 -6.09
CA GLY A 71 32.58 -4.24 -5.00
C GLY A 71 32.74 -3.16 -3.93
N PRO A 72 33.03 -3.54 -2.67
CA PRO A 72 33.26 -2.58 -1.60
C PRO A 72 34.49 -1.72 -1.89
N ALA A 73 34.41 -0.42 -1.64
CA ALA A 73 35.58 0.46 -1.53
C ALA A 73 36.26 0.20 -0.19
N SER A 74 36.99 -0.91 -0.08
CA SER A 74 37.70 -1.25 1.14
C SER A 74 39.14 -1.63 0.84
N PHE A 75 40.03 -1.49 1.82
CA PHE A 75 41.40 -1.93 1.67
C PHE A 75 41.48 -3.45 1.43
N SER A 76 42.30 -3.85 0.46
CA SER A 76 42.58 -5.26 0.17
C SER A 76 44.08 -5.54 0.19
N ASN A 77 44.46 -6.77 0.56
CA ASN A 77 45.86 -7.19 0.62
C ASN A 77 46.61 -7.13 -0.74
N LEU A 78 45.91 -6.89 -1.85
CA LEU A 78 46.51 -6.62 -3.16
C LEU A 78 47.41 -5.38 -3.16
N GLU A 79 47.11 -4.38 -2.33
CA GLU A 79 47.93 -3.15 -2.22
C GLU A 79 49.23 -3.34 -1.43
N LEU A 80 49.34 -4.46 -0.70
CA LEU A 80 50.56 -4.85 0.02
C LEU A 80 51.55 -5.64 -0.86
N GLY A 81 51.25 -5.84 -2.14
CA GLY A 81 52.18 -6.43 -3.11
C GLY A 81 52.16 -7.96 -3.19
N GLU A 82 51.15 -8.62 -2.62
CA GLU A 82 50.96 -10.07 -2.71
C GLU A 82 49.78 -10.42 -3.64
N PRO A 83 50.01 -10.59 -4.96
CA PRO A 83 48.95 -10.82 -5.94
C PRO A 83 48.17 -12.14 -5.75
N GLU A 84 48.62 -13.02 -4.85
CA GLU A 84 47.97 -14.30 -4.55
C GLU A 84 46.97 -14.20 -3.38
N LEU A 85 47.00 -13.13 -2.58
CA LEU A 85 46.09 -12.91 -1.45
C LEU A 85 45.02 -11.86 -1.81
N THR A 86 43.95 -12.29 -2.46
CA THR A 86 42.78 -11.45 -2.75
C THR A 86 41.77 -11.56 -1.60
N HIS A 87 42.05 -10.93 -0.46
CA HIS A 87 41.09 -10.79 0.65
C HIS A 87 40.85 -9.31 0.93
N TRP A 88 39.61 -8.96 1.26
CA TRP A 88 39.31 -7.69 1.93
C TRP A 88 39.68 -7.78 3.41
N ILE A 89 39.99 -6.64 4.04
CA ILE A 89 40.36 -6.59 5.46
C ILE A 89 39.29 -5.86 6.25
N ALA A 90 38.92 -6.42 7.40
CA ALA A 90 38.17 -5.72 8.45
C ALA A 90 38.88 -5.92 9.80
N ASN A 91 38.64 -5.02 10.74
CA ASN A 91 39.34 -5.01 12.02
C ASN A 91 38.36 -5.03 13.19
N ILE A 92 38.75 -5.67 14.28
CA ILE A 92 38.06 -5.61 15.56
C ILE A 92 38.82 -4.66 16.49
N SER A 93 38.14 -3.60 16.91
CA SER A 93 38.66 -2.58 17.84
C SER A 93 37.53 -1.95 18.63
N ASP A 94 37.40 -2.31 19.90
CA ASP A 94 36.40 -1.69 20.77
C ASP A 94 36.71 -0.19 20.98
N GLU A 95 38.00 0.18 21.07
CA GLU A 95 38.41 1.58 21.23
C GLU A 95 38.04 2.42 20.02
N LYS A 96 38.35 1.96 18.80
CA LYS A 96 38.05 2.73 17.56
C LYS A 96 36.56 2.93 17.35
N VAL A 97 35.73 1.95 17.71
CA VAL A 97 34.29 2.04 17.52
C VAL A 97 33.63 2.94 18.58
N SER A 98 34.07 2.88 19.85
CA SER A 98 33.50 3.67 20.96
C SER A 98 33.97 5.14 21.02
N GLN A 99 34.87 5.59 20.13
CA GLN A 99 35.48 6.93 20.16
C GLN A 99 34.51 8.13 20.07
N LEU A 100 33.22 7.91 19.76
CA LEU A 100 32.22 8.97 19.59
C LEU A 100 31.28 9.16 20.78
N GLY A 101 31.52 8.48 21.91
CA GLY A 101 30.64 8.56 23.09
C GLY A 101 29.26 7.93 22.87
N VAL A 102 29.12 7.14 21.81
CA VAL A 102 27.98 6.30 21.45
C VAL A 102 28.53 4.91 21.21
N ASP A 103 27.97 3.89 21.88
CA ASP A 103 28.37 2.50 21.68
C ASP A 103 27.78 1.99 20.35
N PHE A 104 28.57 2.11 19.28
CA PHE A 104 28.24 1.49 18.00
C PHE A 104 28.67 0.02 17.96
N THR A 105 27.97 -0.77 17.16
CA THR A 105 28.28 -2.19 16.95
C THR A 105 29.36 -2.40 15.89
N GLY A 106 29.46 -1.46 14.94
CA GLY A 106 30.49 -1.37 13.91
C GLY A 106 30.53 0.03 13.29
N ARG A 107 31.50 0.25 12.42
CA ARG A 107 31.65 1.45 11.59
C ARG A 107 32.52 1.16 10.38
N TYR A 108 32.08 1.57 9.20
CA TYR A 108 32.96 1.79 8.05
C TYR A 108 33.63 3.17 8.13
N ASP A 109 34.96 3.21 8.14
CA ASP A 109 35.76 4.43 8.09
C ASP A 109 36.17 4.73 6.64
N THR A 110 35.69 5.85 6.11
CA THR A 110 35.96 6.27 4.73
C THR A 110 37.39 6.73 4.48
N ASP A 111 38.08 7.24 5.51
CA ASP A 111 39.45 7.76 5.37
C ASP A 111 40.46 6.61 5.36
N GLU A 112 40.17 5.57 6.13
CA GLU A 112 40.99 4.35 6.21
C GLU A 112 40.53 3.27 5.20
N GLU A 113 39.36 3.44 4.58
CA GLU A 113 38.66 2.46 3.74
C GLU A 113 38.54 1.08 4.42
N LEU A 114 38.25 1.09 5.72
CA LEU A 114 38.24 -0.12 6.56
C LEU A 114 36.95 -0.24 7.35
N ILE A 115 36.50 -1.49 7.52
CA ILE A 115 35.40 -1.84 8.40
C ILE A 115 35.97 -2.12 9.80
N TRP A 116 35.49 -1.37 10.79
CA TRP A 116 35.79 -1.54 12.20
C TRP A 116 34.59 -2.16 12.91
N LEU A 117 34.83 -3.20 13.69
CA LEU A 117 33.80 -3.98 14.39
C LEU A 117 34.15 -4.08 15.88
N THR A 118 33.14 -4.23 16.73
CA THR A 118 33.36 -4.47 18.16
C THR A 118 33.46 -5.95 18.48
N SER A 119 34.23 -6.28 19.51
CA SER A 119 34.33 -7.65 20.04
C SER A 119 33.11 -8.02 20.88
N ASN A 120 32.50 -7.05 21.58
CA ASN A 120 31.44 -7.28 22.55
C ASN A 120 30.07 -7.54 21.93
N HIS A 121 29.76 -6.94 20.78
CA HIS A 121 28.43 -7.08 20.17
C HIS A 121 28.25 -8.39 19.40
N TYR A 122 29.32 -9.14 19.15
CA TYR A 122 29.23 -10.55 18.77
C TYR A 122 28.61 -11.42 19.88
N PHE A 123 28.77 -11.04 21.17
CA PHE A 123 28.33 -11.80 22.34
C PHE A 123 27.03 -11.31 23.01
N ASN A 124 26.28 -10.38 22.40
CA ASN A 124 24.87 -10.16 22.77
C ASN A 124 24.04 -11.35 22.26
N VAL A 125 24.22 -12.45 22.98
CA VAL A 125 23.96 -13.82 22.59
C VAL A 125 23.25 -14.47 23.76
N GLY A 126 21.93 -14.45 23.74
CA GLY A 126 21.11 -15.04 24.79
C GLY A 126 21.40 -14.52 26.21
N ALA A 127 20.75 -15.13 27.19
CA ALA A 127 21.06 -14.86 28.59
C ALA A 127 22.48 -15.35 28.94
N SER A 128 23.13 -14.68 29.88
CA SER A 128 24.45 -15.09 30.40
C SER A 128 24.47 -16.58 30.76
N GLY A 129 25.30 -17.38 30.07
CA GLY A 129 25.45 -18.83 30.28
C GLY A 129 25.05 -19.75 29.12
N SER A 130 24.47 -19.22 28.03
CA SER A 130 24.17 -20.00 26.82
C SER A 130 25.43 -20.21 25.95
N THR A 131 25.60 -21.41 25.40
CA THR A 131 26.66 -21.74 24.43
C THR A 131 26.06 -21.91 23.03
N HIS A 132 26.86 -21.83 21.97
CA HIS A 132 26.38 -22.01 20.58
C HIS A 132 25.69 -23.38 20.34
N ASP A 133 25.97 -24.37 21.19
CA ASP A 133 25.34 -25.70 21.15
C ASP A 133 24.01 -25.78 21.93
N ASP A 134 23.57 -24.68 22.55
CA ASP A 134 22.31 -24.60 23.30
C ASP A 134 21.11 -24.54 22.35
N PRO A 135 20.13 -25.48 22.43
CA PRO A 135 18.94 -25.47 21.58
C PRO A 135 18.01 -24.26 21.82
N TYR A 136 18.25 -23.47 22.87
CA TYR A 136 17.54 -22.22 23.15
C TYR A 136 18.38 -20.96 22.86
N TYR A 137 19.53 -21.13 22.22
CA TYR A 137 20.36 -20.04 21.72
C TYR A 137 19.53 -19.15 20.79
N LYS A 138 19.28 -17.90 21.21
CA LYS A 138 18.64 -16.89 20.39
C LYS A 138 19.65 -15.77 20.14
N LEU A 139 20.02 -15.63 18.88
CA LEU A 139 20.70 -14.47 18.33
C LEU A 139 19.85 -13.24 18.65
N ASP A 140 20.44 -12.20 19.23
CA ASP A 140 19.79 -10.89 19.25
C ASP A 140 19.96 -10.30 17.83
N ASN A 141 19.03 -10.70 16.94
CA ASN A 141 19.21 -10.86 15.49
C ASN A 141 19.66 -9.62 14.70
N LEU A 142 19.58 -8.41 15.27
CA LEU A 142 20.08 -7.20 14.60
C LEU A 142 21.58 -7.00 14.80
N ASN A 143 22.15 -7.46 15.91
CA ASN A 143 23.59 -7.35 16.15
C ASN A 143 24.38 -8.42 15.37
N THR A 144 23.69 -9.45 14.88
CA THR A 144 24.30 -10.65 14.29
C THR A 144 24.52 -10.55 12.80
N VAL A 145 24.08 -9.45 12.19
CA VAL A 145 24.32 -9.10 10.78
C VAL A 145 24.92 -7.69 10.65
N VAL A 146 25.49 -7.15 11.73
CA VAL A 146 26.18 -5.84 11.72
C VAL A 146 27.29 -5.80 10.66
N GLY A 147 28.01 -6.91 10.46
CA GLY A 147 29.03 -6.99 9.41
C GLY A 147 28.46 -6.71 8.02
N VAL A 148 27.22 -7.11 7.74
CA VAL A 148 26.55 -6.84 6.46
C VAL A 148 26.14 -5.37 6.33
N HIS A 149 25.72 -4.73 7.42
CA HIS A 149 25.44 -3.30 7.45
C HIS A 149 26.70 -2.49 7.12
N GLU A 150 27.81 -2.76 7.81
CA GLU A 150 29.08 -2.05 7.56
C GLU A 150 29.67 -2.36 6.18
N LEU A 151 29.55 -3.61 5.72
CA LEU A 151 29.90 -4.00 4.36
C LEU A 151 29.13 -3.17 3.33
N PHE A 152 27.84 -2.92 3.58
CA PHE A 152 27.05 -2.13 2.65
C PHE A 152 27.47 -0.67 2.61
N HIS A 153 27.97 -0.10 3.71
CA HIS A 153 28.63 1.21 3.67
C HIS A 153 29.87 1.20 2.77
N ALA A 154 30.72 0.17 2.85
CA ALA A 154 31.84 0.07 1.93
C ALA A 154 31.39 -0.04 0.46
N VAL A 155 30.29 -0.75 0.18
CA VAL A 155 29.68 -0.83 -1.16
C VAL A 155 29.11 0.53 -1.61
N GLN A 156 28.43 1.26 -0.73
CA GLN A 156 27.91 2.61 -0.98
C GLN A 156 29.03 3.60 -1.35
N ASN A 157 30.24 3.42 -0.82
CA ASN A 157 31.39 4.28 -1.09
C ASN A 157 32.16 3.89 -2.38
N SER A 158 31.68 2.92 -3.15
CA SER A 158 32.30 2.58 -4.44
C SER A 158 32.23 3.74 -5.44
N SER A 159 33.26 3.86 -6.30
CA SER A 159 33.44 5.00 -7.21
C SER A 159 32.33 5.19 -8.25
N GLU A 160 31.51 4.16 -8.48
CA GLU A 160 30.39 4.18 -9.45
C GLU A 160 29.10 4.75 -8.84
N TYR A 161 29.05 4.97 -7.52
CA TYR A 161 27.86 5.47 -6.84
C TYR A 161 27.99 6.94 -6.48
N HIS A 162 26.88 7.67 -6.61
CA HIS A 162 26.77 9.11 -6.38
C HIS A 162 26.11 9.41 -5.02
N LEU A 163 26.56 8.75 -3.94
CA LEU A 163 26.04 8.95 -2.59
C LEU A 163 27.11 9.53 -1.64
N PRO A 164 27.03 10.83 -1.28
CA PRO A 164 28.00 11.44 -0.38
C PRO A 164 27.96 10.86 1.05
N PHE A 165 29.13 10.73 1.67
CA PHE A 165 29.30 10.30 3.06
C PHE A 165 29.23 11.48 4.06
N ASP A 166 28.26 12.37 3.89
CA ASP A 166 28.04 13.52 4.78
C ASP A 166 26.81 13.37 5.71
N GLU A 167 26.62 14.33 6.60
CA GLU A 167 25.49 14.36 7.53
C GLU A 167 24.12 14.48 6.84
N LYS A 168 24.03 15.15 5.69
CA LYS A 168 22.75 15.42 5.01
C LYS A 168 22.20 14.20 4.29
N HIS A 169 23.07 13.30 3.86
CA HIS A 169 22.70 12.06 3.16
C HIS A 169 22.63 10.86 4.10
N ARG A 170 22.90 11.05 5.40
CA ARG A 170 22.89 9.98 6.41
C ARG A 170 21.58 9.20 6.44
N TRP A 171 20.44 9.85 6.22
CA TRP A 171 19.13 9.18 6.17
C TRP A 171 19.03 8.16 5.02
N ILE A 172 19.68 8.43 3.89
CA ILE A 172 19.80 7.47 2.79
C ILE A 172 20.83 6.40 3.17
N ARG A 173 22.03 6.82 3.57
CA ARG A 173 23.16 5.93 3.85
C ARG A 173 22.84 4.88 4.92
N GLU A 174 22.46 5.33 6.12
CA GLU A 174 22.14 4.44 7.25
C GLU A 174 20.83 3.68 6.99
N GLY A 175 19.81 4.38 6.50
CA GLY A 175 18.51 3.78 6.24
C GLY A 175 18.58 2.62 5.25
N THR A 176 19.35 2.78 4.17
CA THR A 176 19.51 1.72 3.16
C THR A 176 20.44 0.62 3.64
N ALA A 177 21.50 0.91 4.41
CA ALA A 177 22.35 -0.13 5.02
C ALA A 177 21.55 -1.03 5.98
N VAL A 178 20.71 -0.45 6.82
CA VAL A 178 19.76 -1.21 7.65
C VAL A 178 18.75 -1.98 6.80
N ALA A 179 18.20 -1.37 5.75
CA ALA A 179 17.27 -2.08 4.87
C ALA A 179 17.93 -3.31 4.23
N VAL A 180 19.18 -3.20 3.81
CA VAL A 180 19.99 -4.31 3.26
C VAL A 180 20.27 -5.37 4.32
N GLN A 181 20.65 -4.96 5.52
CA GLN A 181 20.83 -5.85 6.67
C GLN A 181 19.55 -6.65 6.95
N LEU A 182 18.39 -5.98 7.02
CA LEU A 182 17.09 -6.62 7.26
C LEU A 182 16.70 -7.57 6.13
N ASP A 183 16.87 -7.17 4.88
CA ASP A 183 16.52 -8.00 3.73
C ASP A 183 17.44 -9.22 3.60
N TYR A 184 18.72 -9.07 3.90
CA TYR A 184 19.67 -10.18 4.02
C TYR A 184 19.23 -11.14 5.12
N ALA A 185 18.96 -10.65 6.33
CA ALA A 185 18.54 -11.48 7.47
C ALA A 185 17.28 -12.30 7.15
N ILE A 186 16.27 -11.70 6.49
CA ILE A 186 15.05 -12.41 6.07
C ILE A 186 15.36 -13.57 5.11
N GLU A 187 16.31 -13.38 4.19
CA GLU A 187 16.64 -14.39 3.17
C GLU A 187 17.56 -15.50 3.72
N VAL A 188 18.44 -15.18 4.70
CA VAL A 188 19.43 -16.14 5.21
C VAL A 188 19.09 -16.74 6.58
N GLU A 189 18.20 -16.11 7.35
CA GLU A 189 17.78 -16.53 8.69
C GLU A 189 16.25 -16.64 8.74
N THR A 190 15.72 -17.80 8.32
CA THR A 190 14.28 -18.03 8.11
C THR A 190 13.39 -17.95 9.36
N ASP A 191 13.98 -17.91 10.55
CA ASP A 191 13.28 -17.82 11.85
C ASP A 191 13.36 -16.41 12.47
N THR A 192 13.76 -15.40 11.70
CA THR A 192 13.85 -14.02 12.19
C THR A 192 12.50 -13.33 12.18
N ASP A 193 11.94 -13.13 13.38
CA ASP A 193 10.96 -12.07 13.63
C ASP A 193 11.71 -10.73 13.59
N ALA A 194 12.07 -10.27 12.39
CA ALA A 194 12.71 -8.97 12.21
C ALA A 194 11.82 -7.89 12.84
N LEU A 195 12.23 -7.40 14.00
CA LEU A 195 11.54 -6.33 14.71
C LEU A 195 11.70 -5.06 13.87
N TYR A 196 10.65 -4.70 13.14
CA TYR A 196 10.58 -3.44 12.41
C TYR A 196 10.84 -2.29 13.39
N MET A 197 11.98 -1.62 13.20
CA MET A 197 12.32 -0.47 14.01
C MET A 197 11.31 0.66 13.74
N ARG A 198 10.83 1.29 14.81
CA ARG A 198 9.70 2.23 14.75
C ARG A 198 10.22 3.64 14.54
N ARG A 199 9.68 4.35 13.55
CA ARG A 199 9.99 5.75 13.26
C ARG A 199 8.79 6.63 13.60
N ASP A 200 9.03 7.81 14.18
CA ASP A 200 8.04 8.86 14.24
C ASP A 200 7.92 9.55 12.87
N HIS A 201 6.74 9.44 12.25
CA HIS A 201 6.44 9.98 10.93
C HIS A 201 5.93 11.42 10.92
N THR A 202 5.83 12.07 12.09
CA THR A 202 5.58 13.52 12.20
C THR A 202 6.78 14.38 11.80
N ARG A 203 7.95 13.77 11.64
CA ARG A 203 9.21 14.40 11.22
C ARG A 203 9.50 14.14 9.72
N PRO A 204 10.14 15.08 9.02
CA PRO A 204 10.51 14.91 7.60
C PRO A 204 11.35 13.65 7.38
N LEU A 205 11.07 12.93 6.29
CA LEU A 205 11.83 11.73 5.91
C LEU A 205 13.32 12.04 5.69
N ASP A 206 13.63 13.17 5.04
CA ASP A 206 14.97 13.59 4.63
C ASP A 206 15.68 14.47 5.67
N GLN A 207 15.05 14.74 6.81
CA GLN A 207 15.64 15.47 7.94
C GLN A 207 15.35 14.77 9.27
N PRO A 208 15.91 13.57 9.50
CA PRO A 208 15.83 12.91 10.79
C PRO A 208 16.43 13.78 11.91
N PHE A 209 15.85 13.76 13.11
CA PHE A 209 16.26 14.67 14.20
C PHE A 209 17.43 14.11 15.00
N GLU A 210 17.35 12.84 15.37
CA GLU A 210 18.39 12.12 16.11
C GLU A 210 19.19 11.20 15.19
N LEU A 211 20.38 10.84 15.63
CA LEU A 211 21.23 9.90 14.88
C LEU A 211 20.47 8.62 14.54
N MET A 212 19.77 8.04 15.52
CA MET A 212 19.00 6.81 15.33
C MET A 212 17.86 6.96 14.32
N ASP A 213 17.26 8.15 14.18
CA ASP A 213 16.16 8.37 13.22
C ASP A 213 16.60 8.12 11.77
N ASN A 214 17.90 8.23 11.45
CA ASN A 214 18.43 7.91 10.12
C ASN A 214 18.30 6.41 9.79
N TYR A 215 18.67 5.56 10.74
CA TYR A 215 18.54 4.09 10.66
C TYR A 215 17.06 3.68 10.53
N LEU A 216 16.16 4.41 11.21
CA LEU A 216 14.72 4.15 11.22
C LEU A 216 14.03 4.43 9.87
N THR A 217 14.71 5.06 8.90
CA THR A 217 14.17 5.22 7.55
C THR A 217 14.17 3.91 6.73
N ALA A 218 14.81 2.83 7.21
CA ALA A 218 14.83 1.52 6.58
C ALA A 218 13.45 1.00 6.14
N GLY A 219 12.40 1.27 6.93
CA GLY A 219 11.03 0.88 6.59
C GLY A 219 10.53 1.49 5.28
N PHE A 220 10.95 2.72 4.96
CA PHE A 220 10.64 3.36 3.68
C PHE A 220 11.36 2.66 2.52
N TRP A 221 12.65 2.35 2.68
CA TRP A 221 13.44 1.69 1.64
C TRP A 221 12.96 0.26 1.33
N ILE A 222 12.59 -0.51 2.35
CA ILE A 222 11.94 -1.82 2.17
C ILE A 222 10.57 -1.68 1.49
N PHE A 223 9.78 -0.66 1.87
CA PHE A 223 8.50 -0.40 1.23
C PHE A 223 8.66 -0.08 -0.27
N VAL A 224 9.63 0.76 -0.63
CA VAL A 224 9.95 1.09 -2.03
C VAL A 224 10.26 -0.19 -2.81
N GLY A 225 11.16 -1.03 -2.31
CA GLY A 225 11.50 -2.31 -2.92
C GLY A 225 10.28 -3.19 -3.21
N ASN A 226 9.42 -3.37 -2.21
CA ASN A 226 8.17 -4.10 -2.34
C ASN A 226 7.22 -3.46 -3.38
N HIS A 227 7.11 -2.13 -3.40
CA HIS A 227 6.26 -1.41 -4.34
C HIS A 227 6.74 -1.55 -5.79
N LEU A 228 8.06 -1.59 -5.99
CA LEU A 228 8.68 -1.83 -7.29
C LEU A 228 8.62 -3.31 -7.72
N GLY A 229 8.17 -4.21 -6.83
CA GLY A 229 8.16 -5.66 -7.09
C GLY A 229 9.56 -6.28 -7.08
N ALA A 230 10.53 -5.60 -6.47
CA ALA A 230 11.92 -6.03 -6.42
C ALA A 230 12.09 -7.28 -5.54
N ARG A 231 12.91 -8.24 -6.00
CA ARG A 231 13.26 -9.46 -5.25
C ARG A 231 14.74 -9.80 -5.44
N PRO A 232 15.57 -9.74 -4.39
CA PRO A 232 15.31 -9.21 -3.05
C PRO A 232 14.83 -7.75 -3.04
N ARG A 233 14.23 -7.31 -1.93
CA ARG A 233 13.59 -5.99 -1.81
C ARG A 233 14.59 -4.85 -2.00
N THR A 234 15.88 -5.05 -1.75
CA THR A 234 16.89 -3.99 -1.84
C THR A 234 17.67 -3.92 -3.15
N VAL A 235 17.45 -4.84 -4.11
CA VAL A 235 18.22 -4.90 -5.37
C VAL A 235 18.11 -3.60 -6.21
N TYR A 236 17.00 -2.87 -6.11
CA TYR A 236 16.81 -1.61 -6.84
C TYR A 236 17.79 -0.51 -6.41
N LEU A 237 18.43 -0.63 -5.24
CA LEU A 237 19.35 0.38 -4.73
C LEU A 237 20.60 0.52 -5.60
N HIS A 238 21.03 -0.54 -6.30
CA HIS A 238 22.14 -0.48 -7.24
C HIS A 238 21.89 0.56 -8.35
N GLU A 239 20.72 0.50 -8.99
CA GLU A 239 20.33 1.46 -10.02
C GLU A 239 20.09 2.85 -9.42
N MET A 240 19.47 2.93 -8.24
CA MET A 240 19.21 4.20 -7.57
C MET A 240 20.51 4.95 -7.28
N PHE A 241 21.54 4.28 -6.76
CA PHE A 241 22.81 4.90 -6.38
C PHE A 241 23.65 5.40 -7.56
N GLN A 242 23.36 4.96 -8.78
CA GLN A 242 23.95 5.51 -10.00
C GLN A 242 23.32 6.86 -10.42
N ASN A 243 22.30 7.35 -9.71
CA ASN A 243 21.67 8.63 -10.02
C ASN A 243 22.49 9.82 -9.48
N GLU A 244 23.07 10.61 -10.38
CA GLU A 244 23.85 11.82 -10.08
C GLU A 244 23.09 12.87 -9.23
N LEU A 245 21.76 12.86 -9.17
CA LEU A 245 21.01 13.81 -8.35
C LEU A 245 20.97 13.44 -6.87
N LEU A 246 21.45 12.26 -6.48
CA LEU A 246 21.59 11.87 -5.08
C LEU A 246 22.68 12.66 -4.34
N ASP A 247 23.63 13.25 -5.05
CA ASP A 247 24.72 14.04 -4.44
C ASP A 247 24.31 15.47 -4.04
N LYS A 248 23.06 15.87 -4.34
CA LYS A 248 22.56 17.24 -4.16
C LYS A 248 21.68 17.37 -2.95
N ASP A 249 21.90 18.47 -2.22
CA ASP A 249 21.08 18.89 -1.07
C ASP A 249 21.02 17.82 0.03
N THR A 250 19.88 17.12 0.16
CA THR A 250 19.65 15.98 1.07
C THR A 250 19.55 14.64 0.32
N GLY A 251 19.79 14.63 -0.99
CA GLY A 251 19.58 13.48 -1.88
C GLY A 251 18.11 13.22 -2.25
N ILE A 252 17.15 13.89 -1.60
CA ILE A 252 15.71 13.68 -1.83
C ILE A 252 15.28 13.88 -3.30
N ALA A 253 16.00 14.73 -4.01
CA ALA A 253 15.77 14.99 -5.43
C ALA A 253 16.12 13.79 -6.30
N GLY A 254 17.27 13.14 -6.04
CA GLY A 254 17.66 11.91 -6.73
C GLY A 254 16.70 10.76 -6.41
N VAL A 255 16.18 10.70 -5.19
CA VAL A 255 15.15 9.72 -4.81
C VAL A 255 13.84 9.97 -5.58
N ASP A 256 13.33 11.20 -5.68
CA ASP A 256 12.12 11.50 -6.49
C ASP A 256 12.33 11.25 -7.98
N ASP A 257 13.51 11.56 -8.49
CA ASP A 257 13.87 11.36 -9.90
C ASP A 257 13.93 9.87 -10.25
N PHE A 258 14.63 9.06 -9.44
CA PHE A 258 14.64 7.61 -9.59
C PHE A 258 13.21 7.01 -9.53
N LEU A 259 12.38 7.49 -8.60
CA LEU A 259 11.01 7.00 -8.45
C LEU A 259 10.02 7.58 -9.48
N LYS A 260 10.44 8.51 -10.34
CA LYS A 260 9.55 9.22 -11.27
C LYS A 260 8.75 8.31 -12.20
N PRO A 261 9.32 7.23 -12.77
CA PRO A 261 8.57 6.26 -13.58
C PRO A 261 7.38 5.62 -12.83
N HIS A 262 7.45 5.58 -11.50
CA HIS A 262 6.42 5.01 -10.61
C HIS A 262 5.51 6.07 -9.98
N GLY A 263 5.66 7.35 -10.37
CA GLY A 263 4.90 8.49 -9.88
C GLY A 263 5.65 9.38 -8.87
N GLY A 264 6.93 9.12 -8.63
CA GLY A 264 7.81 9.89 -7.74
C GLY A 264 7.42 9.77 -6.27
N MET A 265 8.11 10.53 -5.43
CA MET A 265 7.81 10.68 -4.00
C MET A 265 6.36 11.12 -3.78
N TYR A 266 5.83 11.93 -4.69
CA TYR A 266 4.45 12.40 -4.67
C TYR A 266 3.40 11.29 -4.59
N LYS A 267 3.66 10.14 -5.22
CA LYS A 267 2.78 8.96 -5.17
C LYS A 267 3.25 7.94 -4.15
N ILE A 268 4.56 7.71 -4.06
CA ILE A 268 5.14 6.65 -3.22
C ILE A 268 5.02 6.97 -1.74
N PHE A 269 5.32 8.20 -1.32
CA PHE A 269 5.34 8.57 0.09
C PHE A 269 3.96 8.45 0.78
N PRO A 270 2.84 8.95 0.20
CA PRO A 270 1.53 8.78 0.82
C PRO A 270 1.06 7.31 0.85
N LEU A 271 1.48 6.49 -0.12
CA LEU A 271 1.21 5.05 -0.10
C LEU A 271 1.99 4.35 1.02
N TYR A 272 3.22 4.78 1.28
CA TYR A 272 3.99 4.31 2.44
C TYR A 272 3.30 4.70 3.75
N MET A 273 2.86 5.95 3.89
CA MET A 273 2.12 6.42 5.08
C MET A 273 0.82 5.66 5.31
N ALA A 274 0.19 5.15 4.26
CA ALA A 274 -0.99 4.30 4.38
C ALA A 274 -0.68 2.88 4.89
N LYS A 275 0.58 2.46 4.93
CA LYS A 275 1.01 1.13 5.41
C LYS A 275 1.60 1.12 6.80
N VAL A 276 2.08 2.26 7.31
CA VAL A 276 2.67 2.31 8.65
C VAL A 276 1.61 2.14 9.74
N PRO A 277 1.91 1.48 10.87
CA PRO A 277 0.94 1.24 11.94
C PRO A 277 0.61 2.53 12.70
N PHE A 278 -0.67 2.88 12.81
CA PHE A 278 -1.14 4.16 13.36
C PHE A 278 -0.61 4.48 14.77
N GLU A 279 -0.90 3.65 15.77
CA GLU A 279 -0.60 3.93 17.19
C GLU A 279 0.90 4.14 17.48
N ASN A 280 1.78 3.51 16.70
CA ASN A 280 3.21 3.49 16.97
C ASN A 280 4.03 4.41 16.05
N SER A 281 3.41 4.96 15.01
CA SER A 281 4.10 5.73 13.95
C SER A 281 3.97 7.24 14.11
N PHE A 282 3.10 7.72 15.01
CA PHE A 282 2.73 9.13 15.11
C PHE A 282 2.75 9.68 16.54
N GLY A 283 3.49 9.03 17.44
CA GLY A 283 3.58 9.43 18.85
C GLY A 283 2.20 9.43 19.53
N GLU A 284 1.66 10.62 19.80
CA GLU A 284 0.31 10.83 20.33
C GLU A 284 -0.59 11.51 19.27
N PRO A 285 -1.38 10.75 18.50
CA PRO A 285 -2.31 11.31 17.52
C PRO A 285 -3.33 12.25 18.15
N SER A 286 -3.60 13.38 17.48
CA SER A 286 -4.62 14.33 17.95
C SER A 286 -6.01 13.68 18.01
N GLN A 287 -6.82 14.05 19.00
CA GLN A 287 -8.16 13.49 19.18
C GLN A 287 -9.22 14.45 18.65
N TRP A 288 -9.97 14.01 17.64
CA TRP A 288 -11.05 14.78 17.02
C TRP A 288 -12.39 14.13 17.31
N GLN A 289 -13.39 14.96 17.63
CA GLN A 289 -14.72 14.49 17.96
C GLN A 289 -15.79 15.32 17.27
N LEU A 290 -16.74 14.61 16.65
CA LEU A 290 -17.93 15.20 16.05
C LEU A 290 -19.15 14.36 16.39
N LYS A 291 -20.16 14.98 16.98
CA LYS A 291 -21.43 14.33 17.30
C LYS A 291 -22.55 15.00 16.54
N LEU A 292 -23.36 14.22 15.83
CA LEU A 292 -24.61 14.66 15.22
C LEU A 292 -25.70 14.75 16.31
N PRO A 293 -26.21 15.96 16.63
CA PRO A 293 -27.27 16.11 17.63
C PRO A 293 -28.60 15.52 17.14
N PRO A 294 -29.47 15.00 18.04
CA PRO A 294 -30.73 14.34 17.66
C PRO A 294 -31.70 15.18 16.81
N ASN A 295 -31.61 16.50 16.91
CA ASN A 295 -32.52 17.43 16.23
C ASN A 295 -31.89 18.10 15.00
N GLN A 296 -30.75 17.59 14.52
CA GLN A 296 -30.05 18.11 13.35
C GLN A 296 -29.89 17.01 12.30
N LYS A 297 -30.15 17.38 11.05
CA LYS A 297 -29.94 16.48 9.90
C LYS A 297 -28.51 16.48 9.39
N GLU A 298 -27.75 17.53 9.72
CA GLU A 298 -26.36 17.70 9.27
C GLU A 298 -25.61 18.57 10.29
N ILE A 299 -24.35 18.22 10.54
CA ILE A 299 -23.40 19.06 11.27
C ILE A 299 -22.04 19.02 10.57
N SER A 300 -21.39 20.17 10.46
CA SER A 300 -20.00 20.27 9.99
C SER A 300 -19.12 20.88 11.08
N LYS A 301 -17.89 20.39 11.20
CA LYS A 301 -16.88 20.99 12.07
C LYS A 301 -15.53 21.01 11.36
N ASN A 302 -14.81 22.11 11.55
CA ASN A 302 -13.45 22.27 11.05
C ASN A 302 -12.46 21.90 12.15
N PHE A 303 -11.45 21.12 11.77
CA PHE A 303 -10.30 20.76 12.59
C PHE A 303 -9.05 21.30 11.91
N ASN A 304 -8.24 22.04 12.67
CA ASN A 304 -7.00 22.60 12.15
C ASN A 304 -5.84 21.69 12.54
N GLY A 305 -4.84 21.62 11.67
CA GLY A 305 -3.59 20.93 11.93
C GLY A 305 -2.47 21.53 11.11
N SER A 306 -1.26 21.02 11.35
CA SER A 306 -0.09 21.35 10.56
C SER A 306 0.68 20.06 10.27
N VAL A 307 1.39 20.03 9.16
CA VAL A 307 2.23 18.92 8.74
C VAL A 307 3.54 19.48 8.21
N GLN A 308 4.65 18.86 8.63
CA GLN A 308 5.97 19.25 8.13
C GLN A 308 6.17 18.75 6.69
N GLN A 309 7.14 19.34 6.00
CA GLN A 309 7.52 18.88 4.68
C GLN A 309 7.91 17.39 4.67
N ILE A 310 7.44 16.62 3.68
CA ILE A 310 7.79 15.20 3.50
C ILE A 310 7.59 14.39 4.81
N ALA A 311 6.50 14.71 5.50
CA ALA A 311 6.10 14.11 6.77
C ALA A 311 4.60 13.82 6.75
N ALA A 312 4.09 13.24 7.83
CA ALA A 312 2.67 13.05 8.02
C ALA A 312 2.25 13.30 9.47
N THR A 313 1.05 13.84 9.66
CA THR A 313 0.42 13.96 10.97
C THR A 313 -0.81 13.07 11.04
N ALA A 314 -1.14 12.60 12.24
CA ALA A 314 -2.26 11.71 12.49
C ALA A 314 -3.26 12.30 13.46
N SER A 315 -4.51 11.90 13.31
CA SER A 315 -5.61 12.21 14.21
C SER A 315 -6.57 11.04 14.29
N MET A 316 -7.03 10.73 15.49
CA MET A 316 -8.13 9.79 15.70
C MET A 316 -9.43 10.59 15.69
N LEU A 317 -10.29 10.34 14.70
CA LEU A 317 -11.60 10.98 14.58
C LEU A 317 -12.67 10.04 15.13
N THR A 318 -13.27 10.38 16.26
CA THR A 318 -14.48 9.70 16.75
C THR A 318 -15.73 10.46 16.31
N VAL A 319 -16.62 9.77 15.60
CA VAL A 319 -17.93 10.29 15.25
C VAL A 319 -19.02 9.61 16.05
N ALA A 320 -20.09 10.32 16.36
CA ALA A 320 -21.24 9.75 17.05
C ALA A 320 -22.56 10.31 16.54
N HIS A 321 -23.62 9.51 16.56
CA HIS A 321 -24.98 9.95 16.25
C HIS A 321 -26.03 9.23 17.11
N GLN A 322 -27.22 9.81 17.16
CA GLN A 322 -28.42 9.20 17.76
C GLN A 322 -29.57 9.12 16.74
N SER A 323 -29.26 9.32 15.46
CA SER A 323 -30.24 9.23 14.39
C SER A 323 -30.72 7.79 14.24
N GLU A 324 -32.03 7.61 14.02
CA GLU A 324 -32.62 6.34 13.59
C GLU A 324 -32.37 6.08 12.08
N LEU A 325 -31.90 7.09 11.35
CA LEU A 325 -31.55 6.99 9.95
C LEU A 325 -30.05 6.69 9.78
N PRO A 326 -29.65 6.07 8.66
CA PRO A 326 -28.24 5.93 8.32
C PRO A 326 -27.55 7.30 8.27
N VAL A 327 -26.35 7.40 8.84
CA VAL A 327 -25.55 8.62 8.82
C VAL A 327 -24.35 8.42 7.90
N GLU A 328 -23.97 9.47 7.17
CA GLU A 328 -22.75 9.51 6.36
C GLU A 328 -21.75 10.45 7.01
N VAL A 329 -20.50 10.02 7.08
CA VAL A 329 -19.34 10.87 7.38
C VAL A 329 -18.66 11.27 6.08
N ARG A 330 -18.35 12.55 5.95
CA ARG A 330 -17.52 13.12 4.89
C ARG A 330 -16.34 13.85 5.51
N ILE A 331 -15.13 13.50 5.10
CA ILE A 331 -13.87 14.11 5.55
C ILE A 331 -13.18 14.73 4.33
N GLU A 332 -12.93 16.03 4.34
CA GLU A 332 -12.33 16.75 3.21
C GLU A 332 -11.49 17.95 3.65
N PHE A 333 -10.45 18.28 2.88
CA PHE A 333 -9.72 19.54 3.11
C PHE A 333 -10.59 20.76 2.75
N VAL A 334 -10.48 21.81 3.56
CA VAL A 334 -10.96 23.15 3.20
C VAL A 334 -9.88 23.80 2.34
N GLY A 335 -10.11 23.84 1.02
CA GLY A 335 -9.15 24.34 0.04
C GLY A 335 -8.73 23.25 -0.94
N ASN A 336 -7.94 23.62 -1.94
CA ASN A 336 -7.44 22.70 -2.96
C ASN A 336 -5.92 22.69 -2.99
N ASP A 337 -5.32 22.32 -1.86
CA ASP A 337 -3.87 22.13 -1.80
C ASP A 337 -3.52 20.78 -2.44
N SER A 338 -2.85 20.82 -3.58
CA SER A 338 -2.50 19.61 -4.31
C SER A 338 -1.40 18.79 -3.64
N ASP A 339 -0.71 19.35 -2.66
CA ASP A 339 0.47 18.73 -2.05
C ASP A 339 0.15 18.01 -0.73
N LEU A 340 -1.08 18.20 -0.24
CA LEU A 340 -1.65 17.41 0.85
C LEU A 340 -2.34 16.17 0.34
N HIS A 341 -2.17 15.07 1.08
CA HIS A 341 -2.75 13.78 0.77
C HIS A 341 -3.54 13.27 1.97
N LEU A 342 -4.81 12.94 1.76
CA LEU A 342 -5.69 12.39 2.79
C LEU A 342 -5.64 10.86 2.77
N ILE A 343 -5.35 10.28 3.93
CA ILE A 343 -5.41 8.83 4.18
C ILE A 343 -6.41 8.62 5.32
N VAL A 344 -7.37 7.73 5.12
CA VAL A 344 -8.35 7.34 6.15
C VAL A 344 -8.35 5.82 6.24
N ASP A 345 -8.20 5.27 7.44
CA ASP A 345 -8.14 3.83 7.71
C ASP A 345 -7.24 3.09 6.72
N LYS A 346 -5.99 3.56 6.60
CA LYS A 346 -4.95 2.98 5.72
C LYS A 346 -5.29 3.02 4.23
N THR A 347 -6.29 3.80 3.85
CA THR A 347 -6.72 3.98 2.45
C THR A 347 -6.43 5.40 2.00
N LEU A 348 -5.52 5.53 1.03
CA LEU A 348 -5.20 6.79 0.39
C LEU A 348 -6.34 7.22 -0.54
N GLN A 349 -6.83 8.44 -0.38
CA GLN A 349 -7.98 8.95 -1.11
C GLN A 349 -7.58 9.51 -2.49
N LEU A 350 -7.20 8.60 -3.39
CA LEU A 350 -6.73 8.83 -4.76
C LEU A 350 -7.86 8.81 -5.80
N ASN A 351 -9.03 9.41 -5.58
CA ASN A 351 -10.11 9.18 -6.55
C ASN A 351 -9.90 10.02 -7.84
N GLN A 352 -9.25 9.42 -8.86
CA GLN A 352 -9.05 10.01 -10.18
C GLN A 352 -10.35 10.13 -10.99
N GLN A 353 -11.41 9.42 -10.60
CA GLN A 353 -12.70 9.40 -11.31
C GLN A 353 -13.75 10.34 -10.70
N GLN A 354 -13.53 10.85 -9.49
CA GLN A 354 -14.37 11.90 -8.90
C GLN A 354 -13.72 13.27 -9.11
N PRO A 355 -14.50 14.34 -9.32
CA PRO A 355 -13.95 15.69 -9.53
C PRO A 355 -13.21 16.28 -8.32
N GLN A 356 -13.15 15.56 -7.18
CA GLN A 356 -12.56 16.03 -5.93
C GLN A 356 -11.62 14.97 -5.34
N ARG A 357 -10.31 15.24 -5.41
CA ARG A 357 -9.27 14.50 -4.67
C ARG A 357 -9.36 14.84 -3.18
N ASN A 358 -8.85 13.97 -2.30
CA ASN A 358 -8.80 14.19 -0.85
C ASN A 358 -10.17 14.36 -0.19
N VAL A 359 -11.16 13.58 -0.65
CA VAL A 359 -12.48 13.47 -0.02
C VAL A 359 -12.71 12.02 0.32
N PHE A 360 -12.99 11.75 1.59
CA PHE A 360 -13.45 10.45 2.07
C PHE A 360 -14.94 10.54 2.41
N VAL A 361 -15.71 9.53 2.00
CA VAL A 361 -17.14 9.41 2.27
C VAL A 361 -17.45 7.97 2.67
N GLN A 362 -18.02 7.78 3.86
CA GLN A 362 -18.41 6.47 4.37
C GLN A 362 -19.73 6.56 5.14
N GLN A 363 -20.54 5.50 5.06
CA GLN A 363 -21.70 5.36 5.93
C GLN A 363 -21.24 4.89 7.31
N VAL A 364 -21.69 5.58 8.35
CA VAL A 364 -21.48 5.23 9.76
C VAL A 364 -22.47 4.14 10.12
N ASN A 365 -21.96 2.97 10.54
CA ASN A 365 -22.79 1.79 10.78
C ASN A 365 -23.19 1.63 12.25
N GLU A 366 -22.45 2.27 13.15
CA GLU A 366 -22.66 2.22 14.59
C GLU A 366 -22.97 3.61 15.14
N ASN A 367 -23.67 3.69 16.28
CA ASN A 367 -23.94 4.98 16.93
C ASN A 367 -22.66 5.75 17.31
N MET A 368 -21.52 5.05 17.34
CA MET A 368 -20.18 5.61 17.52
C MET A 368 -19.18 4.82 16.69
N GLU A 369 -18.36 5.49 15.90
CA GLU A 369 -17.33 4.88 15.05
C GLU A 369 -16.07 5.75 15.10
N SER A 370 -14.89 5.16 14.92
CA SER A 370 -13.62 5.90 14.92
C SER A 370 -12.84 5.64 13.65
N PHE A 371 -12.17 6.69 13.16
CA PHE A 371 -11.41 6.69 11.91
C PHE A 371 -9.98 7.15 12.18
N GLU A 372 -9.02 6.40 11.65
CA GLU A 372 -7.60 6.78 11.61
C GLU A 372 -7.39 7.78 10.47
N VAL A 373 -7.26 9.07 10.78
CA VAL A 373 -7.06 10.13 9.78
C VAL A 373 -5.59 10.52 9.74
N VAL A 374 -4.93 10.30 8.61
CA VAL A 374 -3.54 10.70 8.38
C VAL A 374 -3.49 11.71 7.24
N VAL A 375 -2.75 12.80 7.45
CA VAL A 375 -2.47 13.83 6.46
C VAL A 375 -0.99 13.83 6.17
N ALA A 376 -0.62 13.50 4.93
CA ALA A 376 0.77 13.54 4.46
C ALA A 376 1.02 14.77 3.58
N GLU A 377 2.20 15.36 3.70
CA GLU A 377 2.67 16.45 2.83
C GLU A 377 3.79 15.93 1.94
N VAL A 378 3.59 16.07 0.63
CA VAL A 378 4.65 15.94 -0.36
C VAL A 378 4.20 16.62 -1.64
N ALA A 379 5.00 17.56 -2.14
CA ALA A 379 4.69 18.29 -3.37
C ALA A 379 5.00 17.47 -4.63
N LYS A 380 4.35 17.79 -5.75
CA LYS A 380 4.61 17.12 -7.05
C LYS A 380 6.07 17.21 -7.50
N ASN A 381 6.70 18.34 -7.17
CA ASN A 381 8.14 18.49 -7.20
C ASN A 381 8.60 18.45 -5.75
N VAL A 382 9.29 17.38 -5.36
CA VAL A 382 9.62 17.12 -3.95
C VAL A 382 10.43 18.26 -3.32
N LYS A 383 11.24 18.98 -4.11
CA LYS A 383 12.03 20.15 -3.64
C LYS A 383 11.17 21.34 -3.21
N LEU A 384 9.91 21.38 -3.62
CA LEU A 384 8.95 22.43 -3.27
C LEU A 384 8.04 22.03 -2.11
N SER A 385 8.25 20.83 -1.54
CA SER A 385 7.60 20.41 -0.29
C SER A 385 7.97 21.40 0.81
N LYS A 386 7.01 21.72 1.66
CA LYS A 386 7.19 22.71 2.74
C LYS A 386 6.22 22.42 3.87
N ASN A 387 6.48 22.98 5.04
CA ASN A 387 5.52 22.92 6.13
C ASN A 387 4.19 23.57 5.72
N ARG A 388 3.07 22.93 6.03
CA ARG A 388 1.73 23.39 5.67
C ARG A 388 0.79 23.30 6.84
N ASP A 389 0.02 24.36 7.02
CA ASP A 389 -1.20 24.33 7.81
C ASP A 389 -2.34 23.79 6.94
N PHE A 390 -3.27 23.08 7.56
CA PHE A 390 -4.47 22.62 6.90
C PHE A 390 -5.69 22.75 7.79
N THR A 391 -6.84 22.84 7.15
CA THR A 391 -8.14 22.72 7.81
C THR A 391 -8.87 21.54 7.20
N MET A 392 -9.23 20.58 8.04
CA MET A 392 -10.07 19.43 7.69
C MET A 392 -11.52 19.76 8.07
N LYS A 393 -12.44 19.71 7.10
CA LYS A 393 -13.88 19.76 7.36
C LYS A 393 -14.42 18.35 7.46
N VAL A 394 -14.99 18.04 8.61
CA VAL A 394 -15.72 16.79 8.83
C VAL A 394 -17.21 17.11 8.89
N THR A 395 -18.00 16.40 8.10
CA THR A 395 -19.45 16.55 8.04
C THR A 395 -20.12 15.23 8.40
N LEU A 396 -21.06 15.25 9.34
CA LEU A 396 -22.01 14.16 9.56
C LEU A 396 -23.36 14.56 9.00
N ARG A 397 -23.99 13.69 8.22
CA ARG A 397 -25.28 13.96 7.61
C ARG A 397 -26.19 12.75 7.68
N GLU A 398 -27.41 12.93 8.17
CA GLU A 398 -28.47 11.95 8.04
C GLU A 398 -28.76 11.73 6.56
N LEU A 399 -28.55 10.49 6.11
CA LEU A 399 -29.05 10.07 4.83
C LEU A 399 -30.56 10.01 4.96
N GLN A 400 -31.24 10.88 4.20
CA GLN A 400 -32.69 10.76 4.08
C GLN A 400 -33.01 9.31 3.68
N PRO A 401 -34.01 8.67 4.33
CA PRO A 401 -34.39 7.32 3.98
C PRO A 401 -34.62 7.31 2.48
N LEU A 402 -34.01 6.34 1.79
CA LEU A 402 -34.06 6.23 0.34
C LEU A 402 -35.49 6.59 -0.11
N PRO A 403 -35.69 7.59 -0.99
CA PRO A 403 -37.03 7.83 -1.51
C PRO A 403 -37.57 6.53 -2.15
N CYS A 404 -36.65 5.68 -2.58
CA CYS A 404 -36.83 4.40 -3.25
C CYS A 404 -35.47 3.80 -3.62
N GLY A 405 -35.41 2.48 -3.73
CA GLY A 405 -34.25 1.71 -4.12
C GLY A 405 -34.20 0.35 -3.45
N PHE A 406 -33.22 -0.46 -3.84
CA PHE A 406 -32.94 -1.74 -3.22
C PHE A 406 -31.44 -1.82 -2.89
N LYS A 407 -31.11 -2.65 -1.90
CA LYS A 407 -29.77 -3.19 -1.71
C LYS A 407 -29.90 -4.72 -1.67
N ALA A 408 -29.17 -5.40 -2.54
CA ALA A 408 -29.20 -6.84 -2.67
C ALA A 408 -27.78 -7.41 -2.59
N GLU A 409 -27.62 -8.52 -1.88
CA GLU A 409 -26.45 -9.38 -2.01
C GLU A 409 -26.85 -10.60 -2.83
N VAL A 410 -26.16 -10.82 -3.95
CA VAL A 410 -26.36 -11.98 -4.82
C VAL A 410 -25.24 -12.98 -4.54
N GLY A 411 -25.61 -14.16 -4.07
CA GLY A 411 -24.70 -15.24 -3.71
C GLY A 411 -23.86 -15.76 -4.88
N SER A 412 -22.80 -16.50 -4.54
CA SER A 412 -21.85 -17.07 -5.49
C SER A 412 -22.48 -18.08 -6.46
N GLY A 413 -21.94 -18.16 -7.68
CA GLY A 413 -22.39 -19.14 -8.70
C GLY A 413 -22.98 -18.55 -9.98
N VAL A 414 -23.10 -17.23 -10.06
CA VAL A 414 -23.51 -16.50 -11.27
C VAL A 414 -22.51 -15.35 -11.54
N PRO A 415 -22.32 -14.91 -12.80
CA PRO A 415 -21.46 -13.78 -13.14
C PRO A 415 -21.85 -12.46 -12.44
N MET A 416 -23.07 -12.38 -11.93
CA MET A 416 -23.66 -11.27 -11.19
C MET A 416 -23.61 -11.47 -9.66
N ALA A 417 -22.76 -12.36 -9.15
CA ALA A 417 -22.58 -12.47 -7.71
C ALA A 417 -21.90 -11.20 -7.16
N GLY A 418 -22.42 -10.66 -6.06
CA GLY A 418 -21.91 -9.42 -5.47
C GLY A 418 -23.00 -8.55 -4.86
N TYR A 419 -22.61 -7.34 -4.49
CA TYR A 419 -23.49 -6.33 -3.92
C TYR A 419 -24.07 -5.45 -5.03
N HIS A 420 -25.39 -5.34 -5.05
CA HIS A 420 -26.14 -4.53 -5.99
C HIS A 420 -26.96 -3.48 -5.26
N GLU A 421 -26.98 -2.28 -5.80
CA GLU A 421 -27.82 -1.21 -5.31
C GLU A 421 -28.32 -0.34 -6.47
N GLY A 422 -29.55 0.14 -6.35
CA GLY A 422 -30.14 0.95 -7.41
C GLY A 422 -31.62 1.26 -7.21
N PRO A 423 -32.24 1.99 -8.15
CA PRO A 423 -33.66 2.30 -8.09
C PRO A 423 -34.53 1.04 -8.15
N ALA A 424 -35.62 1.05 -7.38
CA ALA A 424 -36.71 0.09 -7.44
C ALA A 424 -37.99 0.81 -7.88
N ARG A 425 -38.68 0.31 -8.90
CA ARG A 425 -39.90 0.91 -9.46
C ARG A 425 -41.00 -0.13 -9.67
N MET A 426 -42.26 0.26 -9.56
CA MET A 426 -43.41 -0.59 -9.91
C MET A 426 -44.06 -0.15 -11.23
N ILE A 427 -44.33 -1.09 -12.13
CA ILE A 427 -45.12 -0.93 -13.36
C ILE A 427 -46.33 -1.86 -13.24
N GLY A 428 -47.47 -1.34 -12.79
CA GLY A 428 -48.63 -2.19 -12.47
C GLY A 428 -48.35 -3.09 -11.26
N ASN A 429 -48.31 -4.40 -11.49
CA ASN A 429 -47.92 -5.43 -10.52
C ASN A 429 -46.43 -5.85 -10.65
N LEU A 430 -45.71 -5.36 -11.66
CA LEU A 430 -44.32 -5.71 -11.89
C LEU A 430 -43.39 -4.76 -11.11
N MET A 431 -42.55 -5.31 -10.25
CA MET A 431 -41.42 -4.59 -9.65
C MET A 431 -40.19 -4.74 -10.54
N VAL A 432 -39.48 -3.63 -10.76
CA VAL A 432 -38.23 -3.60 -11.51
C VAL A 432 -37.15 -3.01 -10.61
N LEU A 433 -36.08 -3.78 -10.39
CA LEU A 433 -34.87 -3.42 -9.67
C LEU A 433 -33.77 -3.22 -10.71
N SER A 434 -33.15 -2.05 -10.79
CA SER A 434 -32.08 -1.81 -11.78
C SER A 434 -30.82 -1.32 -11.06
N ASP A 435 -29.67 -1.96 -11.24
CA ASP A 435 -28.36 -1.48 -10.84
C ASP A 435 -27.68 -0.80 -12.06
N PRO A 436 -27.59 0.53 -12.08
CA PRO A 436 -27.05 1.27 -13.21
C PRO A 436 -25.53 1.10 -13.38
N LYS A 437 -24.79 0.67 -12.34
CA LYS A 437 -23.34 0.49 -12.42
C LYS A 437 -23.00 -0.80 -13.16
N THR A 438 -23.74 -1.87 -12.86
CA THR A 438 -23.51 -3.20 -13.45
C THR A 438 -24.41 -3.50 -14.65
N GLY A 439 -25.43 -2.67 -14.90
CA GLY A 439 -26.45 -2.92 -15.92
C GLY A 439 -27.36 -4.11 -15.60
N TRP A 440 -27.35 -4.56 -14.34
CA TRP A 440 -28.23 -5.61 -13.82
C TRP A 440 -29.65 -5.06 -13.68
N GLU A 441 -30.64 -5.80 -14.18
CA GLU A 441 -32.05 -5.48 -14.00
C GLU A 441 -32.80 -6.75 -13.61
N ALA A 442 -33.60 -6.69 -12.55
CA ALA A 442 -34.46 -7.78 -12.09
C ALA A 442 -35.93 -7.36 -12.11
N HIS A 443 -36.77 -8.23 -12.66
CA HIS A 443 -38.20 -8.07 -12.84
C HIS A 443 -38.90 -9.10 -11.97
N VAL A 444 -39.82 -8.63 -11.15
CA VAL A 444 -40.45 -9.42 -10.09
C VAL A 444 -41.93 -9.11 -10.08
N GLU A 445 -42.77 -10.11 -10.38
CA GLU A 445 -44.22 -9.92 -10.28
C GLU A 445 -44.68 -9.94 -8.82
N ILE A 446 -45.47 -8.95 -8.41
CA ILE A 446 -46.02 -8.81 -7.06
C ILE A 446 -47.55 -8.87 -7.13
N PRO A 447 -48.23 -9.80 -6.44
CA PRO A 447 -49.68 -9.87 -6.42
C PRO A 447 -50.33 -8.55 -5.97
N ALA A 448 -51.44 -8.17 -6.62
CA ALA A 448 -52.05 -6.85 -6.48
C ALA A 448 -52.54 -6.47 -5.07
N LYS A 449 -52.60 -7.40 -4.10
CA LYS A 449 -53.01 -7.17 -2.71
C LYS A 449 -52.56 -8.30 -1.77
N THR A 450 -51.40 -8.21 -1.11
CA THR A 450 -51.09 -9.09 0.04
C THR A 450 -49.87 -8.64 0.84
N THR A 451 -50.03 -8.48 2.15
CA THR A 451 -48.93 -8.64 3.13
C THR A 451 -48.77 -10.13 3.43
N GLY A 452 -47.55 -10.69 3.34
CA GLY A 452 -47.26 -12.11 3.56
C GLY A 452 -46.14 -12.67 2.66
N THR A 453 -45.84 -13.97 2.82
CA THR A 453 -44.89 -14.70 1.98
C THR A 453 -45.60 -15.34 0.77
N PHE A 454 -45.04 -15.22 -0.43
CA PHE A 454 -45.58 -15.83 -1.65
C PHE A 454 -44.49 -16.28 -2.62
N LYS A 455 -44.86 -17.18 -3.55
CA LYS A 455 -44.03 -17.57 -4.69
C LYS A 455 -44.32 -16.67 -5.88
N THR A 456 -43.31 -16.31 -6.65
CA THR A 456 -43.45 -15.52 -7.88
C THR A 456 -42.37 -15.84 -8.90
N THR A 457 -42.52 -15.31 -10.12
CA THR A 457 -41.54 -15.39 -11.19
C THR A 457 -40.49 -14.28 -11.06
N PHE A 458 -39.24 -14.63 -11.36
CA PHE A 458 -38.10 -13.71 -11.33
C PHE A 458 -37.40 -13.78 -12.67
N GLU A 459 -37.34 -12.64 -13.37
CA GLU A 459 -36.53 -12.51 -14.58
C GLU A 459 -35.40 -11.53 -14.28
N ALA A 460 -34.16 -11.86 -14.66
CA ALA A 460 -33.03 -10.95 -14.53
C ALA A 460 -32.25 -10.86 -15.83
N VAL A 461 -31.83 -9.65 -16.17
CA VAL A 461 -31.01 -9.36 -17.35
C VAL A 461 -29.77 -8.63 -16.89
N ALA A 462 -28.60 -9.12 -17.30
CA ALA A 462 -27.34 -8.42 -17.12
C ALA A 462 -26.94 -7.82 -18.46
N ILE A 463 -27.03 -6.50 -18.56
CA ILE A 463 -26.56 -5.74 -19.71
C ILE A 463 -25.12 -5.38 -19.40
N LYS A 464 -24.17 -6.12 -19.99
CA LYS A 464 -22.70 -5.90 -19.99
C LYS A 464 -21.92 -6.81 -19.02
N VAL A 465 -21.75 -8.08 -19.43
CA VAL A 465 -20.72 -8.97 -18.85
C VAL A 465 -19.45 -8.81 -19.69
N ASP A 466 -18.37 -8.31 -19.09
CA ASP A 466 -17.05 -8.32 -19.74
C ASP A 466 -16.49 -9.74 -19.70
N ARG A 467 -16.55 -10.42 -20.85
CA ARG A 467 -15.88 -11.72 -21.08
C ARG A 467 -14.77 -11.58 -22.11
N PRO A 468 -13.71 -12.41 -22.04
CA PRO A 468 -12.66 -12.44 -23.05
C PRO A 468 -13.20 -12.63 -24.48
N GLU A 469 -14.29 -13.39 -24.64
CA GLU A 469 -14.95 -13.64 -25.93
C GLU A 469 -15.87 -12.51 -26.45
N CYS A 470 -16.08 -11.42 -25.70
CA CYS A 470 -17.04 -10.36 -26.08
C CYS A 470 -16.55 -8.94 -25.71
N PRO A 471 -15.48 -8.43 -26.35
CA PRO A 471 -14.96 -7.09 -26.06
C PRO A 471 -15.97 -6.01 -26.47
N GLY A 472 -16.49 -5.29 -25.47
CA GLY A 472 -17.59 -4.32 -25.63
C GLY A 472 -18.84 -4.65 -24.82
N GLY A 473 -18.89 -5.86 -24.24
CA GLY A 473 -19.94 -6.34 -23.34
C GLY A 473 -21.01 -7.15 -24.05
N CYS A 474 -21.31 -8.31 -23.49
CA CYS A 474 -22.45 -9.14 -23.91
C CYS A 474 -23.66 -8.88 -23.01
N VAL A 475 -24.87 -9.03 -23.57
CA VAL A 475 -26.13 -9.03 -22.81
C VAL A 475 -26.51 -10.48 -22.53
N GLU A 476 -26.63 -10.85 -21.26
CA GLU A 476 -27.08 -12.18 -20.86
C GLU A 476 -28.47 -12.09 -20.21
N TYR A 477 -29.40 -12.92 -20.69
CA TYR A 477 -30.77 -13.04 -20.18
C TYR A 477 -30.88 -14.27 -19.28
N TRP A 478 -31.55 -14.10 -18.14
CA TRP A 478 -31.75 -15.13 -17.11
C TRP A 478 -33.23 -15.13 -16.71
N GLU A 479 -33.89 -16.29 -16.80
CA GLU A 479 -35.32 -16.44 -16.50
C GLU A 479 -35.50 -17.56 -15.47
N SER A 480 -36.28 -17.30 -14.41
CA SER A 480 -36.61 -18.25 -13.35
C SER A 480 -38.11 -18.46 -13.22
N ASP A 481 -38.51 -19.73 -13.21
CA ASP A 481 -39.90 -20.12 -12.93
C ASP A 481 -40.23 -20.21 -11.42
N ASP A 482 -39.25 -20.12 -10.50
CA ASP A 482 -39.43 -20.52 -9.08
C ASP A 482 -38.71 -19.62 -8.03
N ALA A 483 -39.05 -18.33 -7.94
CA ALA A 483 -38.54 -17.45 -6.88
C ALA A 483 -39.50 -17.33 -5.67
N GLN A 484 -38.98 -17.37 -4.45
CA GLN A 484 -39.75 -17.12 -3.22
C GLN A 484 -39.55 -15.67 -2.74
N ILE A 485 -40.63 -14.98 -2.35
CA ILE A 485 -40.58 -13.59 -1.88
C ILE A 485 -41.35 -13.48 -0.58
N GLN A 486 -40.77 -12.79 0.40
CA GLN A 486 -41.43 -12.47 1.64
C GLN A 486 -41.71 -10.97 1.73
N ILE A 487 -42.96 -10.56 1.49
CA ILE A 487 -43.36 -9.15 1.61
C ILE A 487 -43.97 -8.90 2.98
N THR A 488 -43.28 -8.10 3.78
CA THR A 488 -43.68 -7.78 5.16
C THR A 488 -44.64 -6.60 5.25
N ALA A 489 -44.63 -5.64 4.31
CA ALA A 489 -45.57 -4.51 4.29
C ALA A 489 -45.88 -3.99 2.86
N ILE A 490 -47.17 -3.72 2.59
CA ILE A 490 -47.62 -2.95 1.43
C ILE A 490 -48.38 -1.73 1.96
N ASP A 491 -47.80 -0.54 1.85
CA ASP A 491 -48.57 0.68 2.02
C ASP A 491 -49.30 0.99 0.71
N ASN A 492 -50.57 0.58 0.67
CA ASN A 492 -51.46 0.70 -0.48
C ASN A 492 -52.14 2.08 -0.56
N ASP A 493 -51.79 3.06 0.28
CA ASP A 493 -52.34 4.40 0.10
C ASP A 493 -51.95 4.89 -1.29
N ARG A 494 -52.95 5.08 -2.14
CA ARG A 494 -52.84 5.36 -3.58
C ARG A 494 -52.15 6.70 -3.89
N LYS A 495 -51.72 7.41 -2.84
CA LYS A 495 -51.01 8.68 -2.89
C LYS A 495 -49.50 8.57 -2.63
N SER A 496 -49.01 7.46 -2.08
CA SER A 496 -47.60 7.28 -1.67
C SER A 496 -46.97 5.98 -2.17
N GLY A 497 -47.75 4.91 -2.40
CA GLY A 497 -47.36 3.71 -3.15
C GLY A 497 -45.94 3.18 -2.88
N PHE A 498 -45.70 2.72 -1.64
CA PHE A 498 -44.43 2.13 -1.21
C PHE A 498 -44.60 0.65 -0.84
N VAL A 499 -43.65 -0.19 -1.24
CA VAL A 499 -43.55 -1.60 -0.82
C VAL A 499 -42.25 -1.76 -0.03
N GLU A 500 -42.33 -2.27 1.21
CA GLU A 500 -41.18 -2.69 2.00
C GLU A 500 -41.23 -4.21 2.21
N GLY A 501 -40.17 -4.90 1.85
CA GLY A 501 -40.11 -6.35 1.96
C GLY A 501 -38.69 -6.89 1.79
N SER A 502 -38.56 -8.20 1.98
CA SER A 502 -37.34 -8.94 1.72
C SER A 502 -37.55 -9.97 0.61
N PHE A 503 -36.49 -10.24 -0.15
CA PHE A 503 -36.51 -11.22 -1.24
C PHE A 503 -35.43 -12.27 -0.98
N SER A 504 -35.78 -13.54 -1.24
CA SER A 504 -34.87 -14.68 -1.20
C SER A 504 -35.37 -15.78 -2.13
N GLY A 505 -34.76 -15.90 -3.31
CA GLY A 505 -35.13 -16.89 -4.32
C GLY A 505 -33.94 -17.72 -4.78
N ILE A 506 -34.25 -18.87 -5.40
CA ILE A 506 -33.32 -19.70 -6.17
C ILE A 506 -33.77 -19.58 -7.63
N ALA A 507 -32.86 -19.33 -8.59
CA ALA A 507 -33.21 -19.55 -9.99
C ALA A 507 -32.31 -20.53 -10.74
N SER A 508 -32.89 -21.02 -11.83
CA SER A 508 -32.22 -21.74 -12.91
C SER A 508 -31.91 -20.76 -14.05
N TRP A 509 -30.97 -21.10 -14.95
CA TRP A 509 -30.63 -20.22 -16.07
C TRP A 509 -30.58 -20.92 -17.42
N LYS A 510 -30.78 -20.13 -18.48
CA LYS A 510 -30.63 -20.57 -19.87
C LYS A 510 -30.17 -19.39 -20.74
N GLY A 511 -28.89 -19.34 -21.10
CA GLY A 511 -28.32 -18.24 -21.88
C GLY A 511 -26.87 -18.49 -22.34
N GLY A 512 -26.48 -17.91 -23.49
CA GLY A 512 -25.09 -17.92 -23.99
C GLY A 512 -24.60 -19.22 -24.64
N GLY A 513 -25.48 -20.11 -25.08
CA GLY A 513 -25.08 -21.41 -25.67
C GLY A 513 -24.69 -22.48 -24.64
N SER A 514 -24.97 -22.26 -23.36
CA SER A 514 -24.84 -23.27 -22.31
C SER A 514 -26.17 -23.53 -21.60
N THR A 515 -26.44 -24.80 -21.29
CA THR A 515 -27.52 -25.26 -20.41
C THR A 515 -26.85 -25.92 -19.21
N GLY A 516 -27.01 -25.35 -18.01
CA GLY A 516 -26.46 -25.90 -16.78
C GLY A 516 -27.55 -26.02 -15.72
N THR A 517 -27.55 -27.13 -14.97
CA THR A 517 -28.36 -27.32 -13.77
C THR A 517 -27.48 -27.09 -12.54
N ALA A 518 -27.95 -26.21 -11.66
CA ALA A 518 -27.44 -25.96 -10.30
C ALA A 518 -26.09 -25.24 -10.19
N THR A 519 -26.16 -23.92 -10.03
CA THR A 519 -25.53 -23.31 -8.85
C THR A 519 -26.63 -22.50 -8.16
N PRO A 520 -27.01 -22.85 -6.92
CA PRO A 520 -28.02 -22.08 -6.21
C PRO A 520 -27.48 -20.67 -6.00
N PHE A 521 -27.99 -19.68 -6.74
CA PHE A 521 -27.82 -18.31 -6.31
C PHE A 521 -28.89 -17.98 -5.28
N SER A 522 -28.50 -17.18 -4.30
CA SER A 522 -29.40 -16.62 -3.30
C SER A 522 -29.34 -15.11 -3.48
N VAL A 523 -30.46 -14.47 -3.78
CA VAL A 523 -30.52 -13.00 -3.72
C VAL A 523 -31.11 -12.65 -2.37
N LYS A 524 -30.32 -12.07 -1.48
CA LYS A 524 -30.80 -11.56 -0.20
C LYS A 524 -31.02 -10.06 -0.32
N VAL A 525 -32.29 -9.65 -0.35
CA VAL A 525 -32.68 -8.25 -0.24
C VAL A 525 -33.21 -8.05 1.16
N ASP A 526 -32.44 -7.42 2.04
CA ASP A 526 -32.85 -7.27 3.44
C ASP A 526 -34.02 -6.28 3.59
N LYS A 527 -34.01 -5.20 2.79
CA LYS A 527 -35.11 -4.23 2.63
C LYS A 527 -35.04 -3.53 1.27
N PHE A 528 -36.16 -3.42 0.57
CA PHE A 528 -36.30 -2.54 -0.61
C PHE A 528 -37.47 -1.56 -0.44
N ARG A 529 -37.44 -0.43 -1.16
CA ARG A 529 -38.54 0.53 -1.26
C ARG A 529 -38.79 0.87 -2.73
N ALA A 530 -39.93 0.48 -3.30
CA ALA A 530 -40.25 0.80 -4.69
C ALA A 530 -41.22 1.99 -4.82
N VAL A 531 -41.05 2.86 -5.83
CA VAL A 531 -42.05 3.90 -6.18
C VAL A 531 -42.99 3.38 -7.26
N LYS A 532 -44.29 3.63 -7.11
CA LYS A 532 -45.27 3.34 -8.16
C LYS A 532 -45.15 4.28 -9.36
N TYR A 533 -44.83 3.73 -10.54
CA TYR A 533 -44.90 4.48 -11.78
C TYR A 533 -46.37 4.63 -12.19
N SER A 534 -46.93 5.81 -11.93
CA SER A 534 -48.24 6.21 -12.44
C SER A 534 -48.14 7.53 -13.18
N VAL A 535 -49.02 7.75 -14.15
CA VAL A 535 -49.10 9.02 -14.92
C VAL A 535 -49.30 10.24 -14.01
N ARG A 536 -49.75 10.05 -12.76
CA ARG A 536 -50.01 11.09 -11.76
C ARG A 536 -48.83 11.39 -10.84
N ASP A 537 -47.82 10.52 -10.77
CA ASP A 537 -46.72 10.63 -9.80
C ASP A 537 -45.33 10.54 -10.46
N LYS A 538 -45.15 11.30 -11.55
CA LYS A 538 -43.86 11.41 -12.25
C LYS A 538 -42.79 12.08 -11.37
N GLY A 539 -43.20 12.92 -10.43
CA GLY A 539 -42.31 13.66 -9.53
C GLY A 539 -41.53 12.74 -8.58
N ALA A 540 -42.21 11.80 -7.91
CA ALA A 540 -41.54 10.88 -7.00
C ALA A 540 -40.55 9.95 -7.72
N LEU A 541 -40.90 9.45 -8.91
CA LEU A 541 -39.99 8.64 -9.73
C LEU A 541 -38.79 9.48 -10.24
N GLN A 542 -39.01 10.74 -10.61
CA GLN A 542 -37.92 11.60 -11.07
C GLN A 542 -36.96 11.94 -9.92
N THR A 543 -37.47 12.17 -8.71
CA THR A 543 -36.67 12.30 -7.49
C THR A 543 -35.88 11.00 -7.19
N CYS A 544 -36.52 9.83 -7.37
CA CYS A 544 -35.87 8.52 -7.26
C CYS A 544 -34.65 8.39 -8.18
N ASN A 545 -34.88 8.64 -9.47
CA ASN A 545 -33.85 8.49 -10.49
C ASN A 545 -32.74 9.53 -10.33
N ASN A 546 -33.08 10.76 -9.93
CA ASN A 546 -32.08 11.80 -9.68
C ASN A 546 -31.22 11.47 -8.46
N TYR A 547 -31.80 10.89 -7.40
CA TYR A 547 -31.04 10.43 -6.24
C TYR A 547 -29.96 9.40 -6.64
N TRP A 548 -30.34 8.37 -7.41
CA TRP A 548 -29.42 7.32 -7.86
C TRP A 548 -28.45 7.76 -8.97
N LYS A 549 -28.75 8.81 -9.72
CA LYS A 549 -27.81 9.39 -10.69
C LYS A 549 -26.68 10.21 -10.03
N ASN A 550 -26.94 10.76 -8.85
CA ASN A 550 -26.01 11.64 -8.14
C ASN A 550 -25.13 10.88 -7.13
N ARG A 551 -25.35 9.56 -6.99
CA ARG A 551 -24.65 8.64 -6.10
C ARG A 551 -23.90 7.61 -6.95
#